data_AF-A0A1G3G1E0-F1
#
_entry.id   AF-A0A1G3G1E0-F1
#
_cell.length_a   1.000
_cell.length_b   1.000
_cell.length_c   1.000
_cell.angle_alpha   90.00
_cell.angle_beta   90.00
_cell.angle_gamma   90.00
#
_symmetry.space_group_name_H-M   'P 1'
#
loop_
_entity.id
_entity.type
_entity.pdbx_description
1 polymer ?
#
loop_
_entity_poly.entity_id
_entity_poly.type
_entity_poly.pdbx_seq_one_letter_code
_entity_poly.pdbx_strand_id
1 'polypeptide(L)'
;MTAFAPASARLVAVDDSSLPLYPIPTGERLESHYFTVWHHRRWLRSEFRGLADREVRAVGIDLFFLAQDEDPVGTLPVDERMLAKLVGEPLELWRSLMDRPVSPLYGWKRCRTDRGVLRWFHPVVLEVAQAALGSREDHLARKAAERERKRLEALPAQIIRANGPKRMAEDEMYVVRLDQFILEHFPHVKQRRPPIVREAMELLEVQDQARERLR
;
A
#
# COMPACT_ATOMS: atom_id res chain seq x y z
N MET A 1 9.29 50.33 34.65
CA MET A 1 9.62 48.89 34.61
C MET A 1 8.33 48.12 34.78
N THR A 2 7.74 47.63 33.69
CA THR A 2 6.45 46.93 33.72
C THR A 2 6.73 45.45 33.49
N ALA A 3 6.57 44.64 34.55
CA ALA A 3 6.78 43.20 34.49
C ALA A 3 5.65 42.55 33.68
N PHE A 4 6.01 41.83 32.61
CA PHE A 4 5.08 41.02 31.83
C PHE A 4 4.85 39.71 32.61
N ALA A 5 3.64 39.54 33.15
CA ALA A 5 3.26 38.28 33.77
C ALA A 5 3.05 37.21 32.69
N PRO A 6 3.59 35.97 32.83
CA PRO A 6 3.39 34.93 31.86
C PRO A 6 1.93 34.46 31.87
N ALA A 7 1.30 34.38 30.69
CA ALA A 7 -0.02 33.82 30.53
C ALA A 7 -0.02 32.34 30.95
N SER A 8 -0.82 32.00 31.95
CA SER A 8 -0.96 30.63 32.44
C SER A 8 -1.70 29.80 31.38
N ALA A 9 -0.99 28.84 30.76
CA ALA A 9 -1.58 27.92 29.79
C ALA A 9 -2.55 26.97 30.52
N ARG A 10 -3.84 27.03 30.18
CA ARG A 10 -4.85 26.10 30.68
C ARG A 10 -4.81 24.81 29.87
N LEU A 11 -4.47 23.70 30.53
CA LEU A 11 -4.67 22.37 29.96
C LEU A 11 -6.17 22.08 29.91
N VAL A 12 -6.64 21.64 28.74
CA VAL A 12 -8.04 21.23 28.53
C VAL A 12 -8.02 19.75 28.18
N ALA A 13 -8.87 18.97 28.85
CA ALA A 13 -9.09 17.58 28.48
C ALA A 13 -9.76 17.52 27.11
N VAL A 14 -9.16 16.79 26.18
CA VAL A 14 -9.69 16.55 24.85
C VAL A 14 -10.16 15.10 24.81
N ASP A 15 -11.40 14.88 24.41
CA ASP A 15 -11.94 13.53 24.26
C ASP A 15 -11.30 12.84 23.04
N ASP A 16 -10.88 11.60 23.20
CA ASP A 16 -10.20 10.82 22.15
C ASP A 16 -11.09 10.64 20.91
N SER A 17 -12.42 10.70 21.07
CA SER A 17 -13.37 10.64 19.95
C SER A 17 -13.24 11.84 19.00
N SER A 18 -12.66 12.95 19.46
CA SER A 18 -12.43 14.15 18.66
C SER A 18 -11.14 14.11 17.82
N LEU A 19 -10.29 13.10 18.03
CA LEU A 19 -9.08 12.91 17.23
C LEU A 19 -9.42 12.51 15.79
N PRO A 20 -8.62 12.97 14.80
CA PRO A 20 -8.87 12.63 13.41
C PRO A 20 -8.75 11.11 13.19
N LEU A 21 -9.64 10.57 12.36
CA LEU A 21 -9.53 9.22 11.86
C LEU A 21 -8.34 9.12 10.90
N TYR A 22 -7.45 8.17 11.13
CA TYR A 22 -6.33 7.90 10.23
C TYR A 22 -6.86 7.35 8.89
N PRO A 23 -6.43 7.88 7.74
CA PRO A 23 -7.06 7.57 6.45
C PRO A 23 -6.65 6.22 5.87
N ILE A 24 -5.60 5.57 6.40
CA ILE A 24 -5.19 4.22 5.97
C ILE A 24 -5.79 3.20 6.96
N PRO A 25 -6.60 2.24 6.49
CA PRO A 25 -7.23 1.23 7.36
C PRO A 25 -6.24 0.31 8.07
N THR A 26 -6.62 -0.23 9.23
CA THR A 26 -5.85 -1.29 9.89
C THR A 26 -5.87 -2.57 9.04
N GLY A 27 -4.71 -3.19 8.87
CA GLY A 27 -4.46 -4.33 8.00
C GLY A 27 -3.82 -3.93 6.67
N GLU A 28 -3.87 -2.65 6.30
CA GLU A 28 -3.25 -2.16 5.07
C GLU A 28 -1.76 -1.88 5.32
N ARG A 29 -0.90 -2.73 4.73
CA ARG A 29 0.54 -2.73 4.96
C ARG A 29 1.34 -2.74 3.66
N LEU A 30 2.57 -2.25 3.73
CA LEU A 30 3.52 -2.27 2.63
C LEU A 30 4.41 -3.54 2.64
N GLU A 31 3.84 -4.73 2.90
CA GLU A 31 4.57 -5.98 3.19
C GLU A 31 5.63 -6.41 2.14
N SER A 32 5.50 -5.95 0.90
CA SER A 32 6.43 -6.24 -0.20
C SER A 32 7.34 -5.07 -0.58
N HIS A 33 7.19 -3.91 0.05
CA HIS A 33 8.07 -2.76 -0.18
C HIS A 33 9.31 -2.89 0.70
N TYR A 34 10.47 -3.04 0.07
CA TYR A 34 11.77 -3.07 0.73
C TYR A 34 12.47 -1.69 0.75
N PHE A 35 11.79 -0.66 0.25
CA PHE A 35 12.31 0.70 0.18
C PHE A 35 11.21 1.71 0.51
N THR A 36 11.60 2.87 1.03
CA THR A 36 10.70 4.02 1.20
C THR A 36 11.21 5.19 0.37
N VAL A 37 10.28 5.98 -0.17
CA VAL A 37 10.65 7.20 -0.91
C VAL A 37 11.14 8.25 0.08
N TRP A 38 12.39 8.68 -0.07
CA TRP A 38 12.99 9.69 0.80
C TRP A 38 13.23 11.01 0.07
N HIS A 39 12.49 12.05 0.46
CA HIS A 39 12.64 13.39 -0.10
C HIS A 39 13.79 14.16 0.58
N HIS A 40 15.04 13.84 0.20
CA HIS A 40 16.24 14.41 0.83
C HIS A 40 16.25 15.94 0.94
N ARG A 41 15.78 16.68 -0.08
CA ARG A 41 15.70 18.16 -0.02
C ARG A 41 14.73 18.65 1.06
N ARG A 42 13.60 17.95 1.25
CA ARG A 42 12.61 18.25 2.29
C ARG A 42 13.20 17.99 3.68
N TRP A 43 13.92 16.87 3.84
CA TRP A 43 14.64 16.56 5.08
C TRP A 43 15.72 17.58 5.40
N LEU A 44 16.60 17.91 4.44
CA LEU A 44 17.71 18.84 4.66
C LEU A 44 17.25 20.25 5.03
N ARG A 45 16.06 20.65 4.58
CA ARG A 45 15.43 21.95 4.84
C ARG A 45 14.37 21.92 5.94
N SER A 46 14.15 20.80 6.62
CA SER A 46 13.12 20.70 7.64
C SER A 46 13.53 21.47 8.90
N GLU A 47 12.55 22.08 9.55
CA GLU A 47 12.74 22.74 10.85
C GLU A 47 13.26 21.75 11.89
N PHE A 48 12.69 20.53 11.92
CA PHE A 48 13.14 19.45 12.80
C PHE A 48 14.65 19.21 12.67
N ARG A 49 15.18 18.98 11.46
CA ARG A 49 16.61 18.72 11.26
C ARG A 49 17.48 19.93 11.62
N GLY A 50 16.97 21.13 11.39
CA GLY A 50 17.66 22.40 11.66
C GLY A 50 17.78 22.73 13.15
N LEU A 51 16.77 22.38 13.94
CA LEU A 51 16.69 22.74 15.37
C LEU A 51 17.05 21.60 16.32
N ALA A 52 16.85 20.34 15.93
CA ALA A 52 17.07 19.19 16.80
C ALA A 52 18.56 18.87 17.02
N ASP A 53 18.87 18.45 18.25
CA ASP A 53 20.18 17.88 18.61
C ASP A 53 20.47 16.59 17.84
N ARG A 54 21.76 16.21 17.77
CA ARG A 54 22.20 15.05 16.97
C ARG A 54 21.50 13.76 17.34
N GLU A 55 21.37 13.48 18.64
CA GLU A 55 20.71 12.27 19.16
C GLU A 55 19.22 12.25 18.84
N VAL A 56 18.53 13.38 19.03
CA VAL A 56 17.12 13.53 18.65
C VAL A 56 16.92 13.28 17.15
N ARG A 57 17.84 13.77 16.30
CA ARG A 57 17.75 13.53 14.86
C ARG A 57 17.97 12.07 14.48
N ALA A 58 18.83 11.35 15.19
CA ALA A 58 19.05 9.92 14.97
C ALA A 58 17.77 9.15 15.30
N VAL A 59 17.21 9.33 16.50
CA VAL A 59 15.96 8.65 16.87
C VAL A 59 14.79 9.11 15.99
N GLY A 60 14.69 10.40 15.70
CA GLY A 60 13.62 10.94 14.86
C GLY A 60 13.66 10.39 13.44
N ILE A 61 14.84 10.24 12.83
CA ILE A 61 14.95 9.64 11.49
C ILE A 61 14.56 8.16 11.51
N ASP A 62 14.92 7.42 12.56
CA ASP A 62 14.52 6.02 12.72
C ASP A 62 12.99 5.89 12.81
N LEU A 63 12.32 6.76 13.57
CA LEU A 63 10.85 6.79 13.66
C LEU A 63 10.17 6.99 12.30
N PHE A 64 10.73 7.81 11.41
CA PHE A 64 10.19 7.99 10.04
C PHE A 64 10.21 6.67 9.24
N PHE A 65 11.24 5.85 9.42
CA PHE A 65 11.38 4.57 8.74
C PHE A 65 10.59 3.47 9.42
N LEU A 66 10.66 3.35 10.75
CA LEU A 66 9.96 2.34 11.55
C LEU A 66 8.44 2.43 11.36
N ALA A 67 7.90 3.64 11.21
CA ALA A 67 6.48 3.81 10.94
C ALA A 67 6.01 3.17 9.63
N GLN A 68 6.91 2.94 8.65
CA GLN A 68 6.56 2.29 7.39
C GLN A 68 6.24 0.80 7.55
N ASP A 69 6.73 0.17 8.62
CA ASP A 69 6.52 -1.25 8.92
C ASP A 69 5.36 -1.52 9.88
N GLU A 70 4.76 -0.46 10.44
CA GLU A 70 3.65 -0.54 11.39
C GLU A 70 2.29 -0.83 10.73
N ASP A 71 1.27 -1.08 11.55
CA ASP A 71 -0.11 -1.34 11.12
C ASP A 71 -1.14 -0.46 11.87
N PRO A 72 -1.76 0.55 11.24
CA PRO A 72 -1.65 0.89 9.83
C PRO A 72 -0.29 1.45 9.43
N VAL A 73 0.09 1.32 8.15
CA VAL A 73 1.34 1.88 7.64
C VAL A 73 1.41 3.40 7.84
N GLY A 74 2.59 3.87 8.23
CA GLY A 74 2.89 5.27 8.49
C GLY A 74 2.50 5.76 9.88
N THR A 75 2.19 4.85 10.80
CA THR A 75 1.83 5.16 12.19
C THR A 75 2.84 4.61 13.19
N LEU A 76 2.77 5.06 14.44
CA LEU A 76 3.56 4.54 15.56
C LEU A 76 2.68 4.31 16.79
N PRO A 77 3.04 3.39 17.70
CA PRO A 77 2.29 3.18 18.95
C PRO A 77 2.39 4.41 19.86
N VAL A 78 1.37 4.66 20.68
CA VAL A 78 1.37 5.78 21.63
C VAL A 78 2.08 5.47 22.95
N ASP A 79 2.27 4.19 23.26
CA ASP A 79 2.94 3.73 24.47
C ASP A 79 4.46 4.01 24.40
N GLU A 80 4.98 4.76 25.38
CA GLU A 80 6.40 5.15 25.41
C GLU A 80 7.36 3.97 25.54
N ARG A 81 6.95 2.87 26.19
CA ARG A 81 7.78 1.66 26.35
C ARG A 81 7.88 0.94 25.02
N MET A 82 6.79 0.89 24.26
CA MET A 82 6.80 0.37 22.90
C MET A 82 7.67 1.24 21.99
N LEU A 83 7.55 2.57 22.08
CA LEU A 83 8.37 3.51 21.29
C LEU A 83 9.86 3.36 21.60
N ALA A 84 10.24 3.36 22.89
CA ALA A 84 11.63 3.17 23.31
C ALA A 84 12.20 1.84 22.80
N LYS A 85 11.43 0.74 22.93
CA LYS A 85 11.80 -0.56 22.38
C LYS A 85 11.92 -0.55 20.85
N LEU A 86 11.01 0.14 20.16
CA LEU A 86 10.96 0.20 18.70
C LEU A 86 12.20 0.90 18.12
N VAL A 87 12.67 1.98 18.77
CA VAL A 87 13.91 2.69 18.39
C VAL A 87 15.17 2.06 18.97
N GLY A 88 15.04 1.04 19.81
CA GLY A 88 16.17 0.33 20.41
C GLY A 88 16.88 1.07 21.55
N GLU A 89 16.20 2.01 22.22
CA GLU A 89 16.78 2.82 23.29
C GLU A 89 16.22 2.45 24.67
N PRO A 90 17.02 2.59 25.76
CA PRO A 90 16.52 2.51 27.12
C PRO A 90 15.41 3.53 27.38
N LEU A 91 14.40 3.16 28.20
CA LEU A 91 13.25 4.02 28.47
C LEU A 91 13.65 5.36 29.10
N GLU A 92 14.68 5.36 29.95
CA GLU A 92 15.23 6.55 30.60
C GLU A 92 15.84 7.51 29.58
N LEU A 93 16.55 6.98 28.58
CA LEU A 93 17.11 7.78 27.50
C LEU A 93 16.00 8.32 26.60
N TRP A 94 15.01 7.49 26.23
CA TRP A 94 13.82 7.93 25.49
C TRP A 94 13.14 9.13 26.16
N ARG A 95 12.91 9.06 27.47
CA ARG A 95 12.30 10.16 28.24
C ARG A 95 13.17 11.42 28.22
N SER A 96 14.48 11.28 28.41
CA SER A 96 15.44 12.40 28.31
C SER A 96 15.44 13.08 26.93
N LEU A 97 15.26 12.30 25.86
CA LEU A 97 15.12 12.85 24.49
C LEU A 97 13.76 13.53 24.29
N MET A 98 12.70 13.00 24.91
CA MET A 98 11.36 13.58 24.84
C MET A 98 11.25 14.92 25.59
N ASP A 99 12.07 15.14 26.63
CA ASP A 99 12.12 16.39 27.40
C ASP A 99 12.84 17.55 26.66
N ARG A 100 13.42 17.28 25.49
CA ARG A 100 14.10 18.31 24.69
C ARG A 100 13.10 19.28 24.04
N PRO A 101 13.47 20.55 23.83
CA PRO A 101 12.59 21.52 23.15
C PRO A 101 12.10 21.04 21.78
N VAL A 102 12.97 20.33 21.06
CA VAL A 102 12.63 19.57 19.86
C VAL A 102 12.88 18.11 20.21
N SER A 103 11.81 17.31 20.28
CA SER A 103 11.85 15.89 20.65
C SER A 103 11.78 14.97 19.43
N PRO A 104 12.05 13.66 19.56
CA PRO A 104 11.91 12.71 18.45
C PRO A 104 10.53 12.68 17.80
N LEU A 105 9.47 12.99 18.57
CA LEU A 105 8.09 13.09 18.09
C LEU A 105 7.70 14.50 17.58
N TYR A 106 8.66 15.38 17.33
CA TYR A 106 8.37 16.70 16.74
C TYR A 106 7.64 16.57 15.40
N GLY A 107 6.51 17.25 15.27
CA GLY A 107 5.65 17.20 14.07
C GLY A 107 4.71 15.99 14.00
N TRP A 108 4.84 15.02 14.90
CA TRP A 108 3.90 13.91 15.01
C TRP A 108 2.60 14.36 15.69
N LYS A 109 1.49 13.77 15.27
CA LYS A 109 0.14 14.06 15.77
C LYS A 109 -0.57 12.77 16.16
N ARG A 110 -1.52 12.85 17.08
CA ARG A 110 -2.35 11.70 17.44
C ARG A 110 -3.51 11.55 16.47
N CYS A 111 -3.83 10.30 16.14
CA CYS A 111 -5.01 9.92 15.38
C CYS A 111 -5.65 8.68 16.01
N ARG A 112 -6.89 8.41 15.60
CA ARG A 112 -7.60 7.18 15.90
C ARG A 112 -7.61 6.30 14.65
N THR A 113 -7.42 5.01 14.78
CA THR A 113 -7.60 4.06 13.68
C THR A 113 -9.08 3.71 13.47
N ASP A 114 -9.40 3.05 12.36
CA ASP A 114 -10.70 2.44 12.09
C ASP A 114 -11.15 1.45 13.20
N ARG A 115 -10.20 0.80 13.87
CA ARG A 115 -10.45 -0.06 15.04
C ARG A 115 -10.54 0.68 16.39
N GLY A 116 -10.47 2.00 16.39
CA GLY A 116 -10.56 2.81 17.61
C GLY A 116 -9.25 2.90 18.42
N VAL A 117 -8.14 2.36 17.92
CA VAL A 117 -6.84 2.41 18.61
C VAL A 117 -6.16 3.76 18.37
N LEU A 118 -5.54 4.32 19.40
CA LEU A 118 -4.74 5.54 19.26
C LEU A 118 -3.35 5.24 18.70
N ARG A 119 -2.94 6.08 17.74
CA ARG A 119 -1.62 6.02 17.11
C ARG A 119 -1.04 7.42 16.96
N TRP A 120 0.28 7.50 16.84
CA TRP A 120 0.95 8.67 16.28
C TRP A 120 0.99 8.55 14.75
N PHE A 121 0.86 9.66 14.05
CA PHE A 121 1.16 9.77 12.63
C PHE A 121 1.91 11.08 12.34
N HIS A 122 2.71 11.08 11.28
CA HIS A 122 3.35 12.29 10.78
C HIS A 122 2.80 12.60 9.38
N PRO A 123 2.38 13.84 9.08
CA PRO A 123 1.78 14.18 7.78
C PRO A 123 2.66 13.81 6.58
N VAL A 124 3.99 13.99 6.71
CA VAL A 124 4.96 13.59 5.67
C VAL A 124 5.03 12.08 5.49
N VAL A 125 4.96 11.30 6.57
CA VAL A 125 5.00 9.84 6.52
C VAL A 125 3.73 9.33 5.85
N LEU A 126 2.57 9.89 6.24
CA LEU A 126 1.29 9.58 5.64
C LEU A 126 1.27 9.85 4.13
N GLU A 127 1.78 11.01 3.70
CA GLU A 127 1.90 11.37 2.28
C GLU A 127 2.71 10.33 1.50
N VAL A 128 3.87 9.90 2.04
CA VAL A 128 4.71 8.86 1.43
C VAL A 128 3.99 7.50 1.41
N ALA A 129 3.33 7.12 2.49
CA ALA A 129 2.61 5.85 2.60
C ALA A 129 1.43 5.78 1.60
N GLN A 130 0.64 6.84 1.47
CA GLN A 130 -0.46 6.92 0.50
C GLN A 130 0.04 6.84 -0.94
N ALA A 131 1.13 7.54 -1.27
CA ALA A 131 1.74 7.46 -2.59
C ALA A 131 2.24 6.04 -2.91
N ALA A 132 2.83 5.35 -1.93
CA ALA A 132 3.28 3.96 -2.09
C ALA A 132 2.11 2.99 -2.30
N LEU A 133 1.02 3.14 -1.54
CA LEU A 133 -0.19 2.33 -1.71
C LEU A 133 -0.84 2.54 -3.08
N GLY A 134 -0.99 3.79 -3.53
CA GLY A 134 -1.52 4.09 -4.86
C GLY A 134 -0.66 3.52 -5.99
N SER A 135 0.67 3.66 -5.89
CA SER A 135 1.61 3.05 -6.84
C SER A 135 1.50 1.52 -6.90
N ARG A 136 1.23 0.87 -5.76
CA ARG A 136 1.02 -0.59 -5.70
C ARG A 136 -0.23 -0.99 -6.49
N GLU A 137 -1.34 -0.28 -6.32
CA GLU A 137 -2.59 -0.51 -7.05
C GLU A 137 -2.40 -0.33 -8.56
N ASP A 138 -1.78 0.78 -8.96
CA ASP A 138 -1.44 1.06 -10.37
C ASP A 138 -0.53 -0.02 -10.96
N HIS A 139 0.47 -0.48 -10.20
CA HIS A 139 1.35 -1.56 -10.64
C HIS A 139 0.60 -2.87 -10.84
N LEU A 140 -0.28 -3.24 -9.90
CA LEU A 140 -1.09 -4.46 -9.99
C LEU A 140 -2.05 -4.40 -11.19
N ALA A 141 -2.71 -3.26 -11.41
CA ALA A 141 -3.59 -3.03 -12.54
C ALA A 141 -2.82 -3.13 -13.87
N ARG A 142 -1.67 -2.45 -13.98
CA ARG A 142 -0.81 -2.50 -15.17
C ARG A 142 -0.32 -3.92 -15.45
N LYS A 143 0.08 -4.67 -14.42
CA LYS A 143 0.52 -6.07 -14.54
C LYS A 143 -0.62 -7.01 -14.92
N ALA A 144 -1.85 -6.75 -14.47
CA ALA A 144 -3.03 -7.48 -14.92
C ALA A 144 -3.32 -7.22 -16.41
N ALA A 145 -3.32 -5.95 -16.82
CA ALA A 145 -3.53 -5.54 -18.21
C ALA A 145 -2.44 -6.09 -19.15
N GLU A 146 -1.17 -6.04 -18.74
CA GLU A 146 -0.06 -6.60 -19.52
C GLU A 146 -0.16 -8.12 -19.66
N ARG A 147 -0.57 -8.83 -18.60
CA ARG A 147 -0.82 -10.27 -18.66
C ARG A 147 -1.97 -10.59 -19.61
N GLU A 148 -3.05 -9.83 -19.57
CA GLU A 148 -4.19 -9.98 -20.50
C GLU A 148 -3.76 -9.76 -21.95
N ARG A 149 -3.10 -8.64 -22.23
CA ARG A 149 -2.60 -8.32 -23.58
C ARG A 149 -1.72 -9.44 -24.13
N LYS A 150 -0.75 -9.91 -23.35
CA LYS A 150 0.14 -11.01 -23.75
C LYS A 150 -0.61 -12.34 -23.98
N ARG A 151 -1.68 -12.61 -23.22
CA ARG A 151 -2.52 -13.80 -23.44
C ARG A 151 -3.27 -13.71 -24.76
N LEU A 152 -3.92 -12.59 -25.03
CA LEU A 152 -4.66 -12.35 -26.28
C LEU A 152 -3.72 -12.36 -27.50
N GLU A 153 -2.55 -11.71 -27.42
CA GLU A 153 -1.54 -11.71 -28.49
C GLU A 153 -1.04 -13.13 -28.82
N ALA A 154 -0.92 -14.00 -27.81
CA ALA A 154 -0.41 -15.37 -28.00
C ALA A 154 -1.49 -16.37 -28.45
N LEU A 155 -2.76 -16.12 -28.15
CA LEU A 155 -3.86 -17.07 -28.33
C LEU A 155 -4.09 -17.46 -29.80
N PRO A 156 -4.03 -16.57 -30.81
CA PRO A 156 -4.10 -16.96 -32.22
C PRO A 156 -3.10 -18.05 -32.61
N ALA A 157 -1.84 -17.91 -32.20
CA ALA A 157 -0.81 -18.92 -32.48
C ALA A 157 -1.10 -20.25 -31.74
N GLN A 158 -1.69 -20.19 -30.55
CA GLN A 158 -2.09 -21.37 -29.79
C GLN A 158 -3.26 -22.11 -30.45
N ILE A 159 -4.24 -21.38 -31.00
CA ILE A 159 -5.35 -21.94 -31.79
C ILE A 159 -4.81 -22.74 -32.98
N ILE A 160 -3.91 -22.15 -33.77
CA ILE A 160 -3.29 -22.83 -34.93
C ILE A 160 -2.53 -24.09 -34.50
N ARG A 161 -1.71 -24.00 -33.44
CA ARG A 161 -0.97 -25.16 -32.89
C ARG A 161 -1.87 -26.25 -32.34
N ALA A 162 -3.10 -25.91 -31.94
CA ALA A 162 -4.12 -26.86 -31.49
C ALA A 162 -4.88 -27.53 -32.66
N ASN A 163 -4.49 -27.27 -33.92
CA ASN A 163 -5.20 -27.66 -35.14
C ASN A 163 -6.53 -26.91 -35.36
N GLY A 164 -6.70 -25.74 -34.74
CA GLY A 164 -7.84 -24.87 -34.99
C GLY A 164 -7.82 -24.21 -36.38
N PRO A 165 -8.98 -23.89 -36.97
CA PRO A 165 -9.08 -23.18 -38.24
C PRO A 165 -8.44 -21.78 -38.19
N LYS A 166 -7.74 -21.40 -39.27
CA LYS A 166 -7.12 -20.06 -39.36
C LYS A 166 -8.11 -18.90 -39.19
N ARG A 167 -9.32 -19.04 -39.73
CA ARG A 167 -10.41 -18.07 -39.58
C ARG A 167 -10.74 -17.73 -38.11
N MET A 168 -10.63 -18.69 -37.19
CA MET A 168 -10.93 -18.49 -35.77
C MET A 168 -9.79 -17.76 -35.06
N ALA A 169 -8.55 -17.95 -35.51
CA ALA A 169 -7.39 -17.25 -34.98
C ALA A 169 -7.35 -15.78 -35.41
N GLU A 170 -7.97 -15.43 -36.56
CA GLU A 170 -8.07 -14.06 -37.08
C GLU A 170 -9.32 -13.31 -36.58
N ASP A 171 -10.32 -14.02 -36.05
CA ASP A 171 -11.52 -13.41 -35.46
C ASP A 171 -11.23 -12.93 -34.03
N GLU A 172 -11.01 -11.62 -33.89
CA GLU A 172 -10.74 -10.98 -32.59
C GLU A 172 -11.83 -11.24 -31.54
N MET A 173 -13.10 -11.26 -31.96
CA MET A 173 -14.22 -11.49 -31.05
C MET A 173 -14.23 -12.95 -30.55
N TYR A 174 -13.92 -13.90 -31.43
CA TYR A 174 -13.74 -15.29 -31.03
C TYR A 174 -12.55 -15.47 -30.08
N VAL A 175 -11.41 -14.84 -30.38
CA VAL A 175 -10.19 -14.91 -29.55
C VAL A 175 -10.46 -14.40 -28.13
N VAL A 176 -11.15 -13.25 -27.99
CA VAL A 176 -11.53 -12.71 -26.66
C VAL A 176 -12.47 -13.65 -25.92
N ARG A 177 -13.49 -14.20 -26.60
CA ARG A 177 -14.43 -15.14 -25.99
C ARG A 177 -13.75 -16.43 -25.54
N LEU A 178 -12.85 -16.98 -26.36
CA LEU A 178 -12.08 -18.18 -26.02
C LEU A 178 -11.12 -17.92 -24.86
N ASP A 179 -10.49 -16.74 -24.78
CA ASP A 179 -9.65 -16.35 -23.64
C ASP A 179 -10.44 -16.41 -22.32
N GLN A 180 -11.59 -15.74 -22.30
CA GLN A 180 -12.51 -15.71 -21.16
C GLN A 180 -13.00 -17.11 -20.80
N PHE A 181 -13.43 -17.89 -21.80
CA PHE A 181 -13.88 -19.26 -21.59
C PHE A 181 -12.81 -20.13 -20.92
N ILE A 182 -11.54 -20.01 -21.37
CA ILE A 182 -10.42 -20.74 -20.78
C ILE A 182 -10.18 -20.31 -19.32
N LEU A 183 -10.27 -19.02 -19.00
CA LEU A 183 -10.09 -18.53 -17.62
C LEU A 183 -11.17 -19.07 -16.68
N GLU A 184 -12.41 -19.17 -17.15
CA GLU A 184 -13.55 -19.64 -16.37
C GLU A 184 -13.56 -21.16 -16.19
N HIS A 185 -13.31 -21.92 -17.25
CA HIS A 185 -13.48 -23.38 -17.25
C HIS A 185 -12.18 -24.14 -16.92
N PHE A 186 -11.02 -23.49 -17.06
CA PHE A 186 -9.71 -24.08 -16.78
C PHE A 186 -8.86 -23.21 -15.83
N PRO A 187 -9.37 -22.82 -14.65
CA PRO A 187 -8.71 -21.86 -13.74
C PRO A 187 -7.38 -22.38 -13.16
N HIS A 188 -7.18 -23.70 -13.14
CA HIS A 188 -5.97 -24.34 -12.63
C HIS A 188 -4.85 -24.44 -13.69
N VAL A 189 -5.14 -24.15 -14.96
CA VAL A 189 -4.18 -24.33 -16.04
C VAL A 189 -3.23 -23.13 -16.11
N LYS A 190 -1.98 -23.37 -15.71
CA LYS A 190 -0.91 -22.34 -15.77
C LYS A 190 -0.37 -22.07 -17.19
N GLN A 191 -0.52 -23.03 -18.11
CA GLN A 191 -0.01 -22.95 -19.48
C GLN A 191 -1.04 -23.47 -20.47
N ARG A 192 -1.44 -22.65 -21.43
CA ARG A 192 -2.38 -23.02 -22.51
C ARG A 192 -1.69 -23.90 -23.55
N ARG A 193 -1.57 -25.19 -23.24
CA ARG A 193 -1.01 -26.20 -24.13
C ARG A 193 -2.03 -26.58 -25.22
N PRO A 194 -1.59 -27.04 -26.39
CA PRO A 194 -2.49 -27.37 -27.50
C PRO A 194 -3.70 -28.25 -27.14
N PRO A 195 -3.59 -29.29 -26.29
CA PRO A 195 -4.75 -30.10 -25.90
C PRO A 195 -5.83 -29.31 -25.15
N ILE A 196 -5.42 -28.45 -24.21
CA ILE A 196 -6.36 -27.62 -23.44
C ILE A 196 -7.05 -26.61 -24.36
N VAL A 197 -6.31 -26.01 -25.28
CA VAL A 197 -6.87 -25.03 -26.22
C VAL A 197 -7.87 -25.72 -27.15
N ARG A 198 -7.57 -26.94 -27.60
CA ARG A 198 -8.50 -27.74 -28.41
C ARG A 198 -9.79 -28.06 -27.66
N GLU A 199 -9.65 -28.60 -26.45
CA GLU A 199 -10.80 -28.94 -25.60
C GLU A 199 -11.66 -27.69 -25.30
N ALA A 200 -11.02 -26.55 -25.03
CA ALA A 200 -11.72 -25.30 -24.82
C ALA A 200 -12.49 -24.83 -26.06
N MET A 201 -11.93 -24.97 -27.27
CA MET A 201 -12.62 -24.64 -28.51
C MET A 201 -13.85 -25.53 -28.72
N GLU A 202 -13.71 -26.85 -28.52
CA GLU A 202 -14.81 -27.81 -28.67
C GLU A 202 -15.95 -27.53 -27.70
N LEU A 203 -15.63 -27.28 -26.42
CA LEU A 203 -16.63 -26.96 -25.41
C LEU A 203 -17.32 -25.61 -25.66
N LEU A 204 -16.58 -24.60 -26.12
CA LEU A 204 -17.14 -23.30 -26.47
C LEU A 204 -18.11 -23.42 -27.66
N GLU A 205 -17.79 -24.22 -28.68
CA GLU A 205 -18.68 -24.48 -29.81
C GLU A 205 -19.98 -25.17 -29.37
N VAL A 206 -19.89 -26.18 -28.48
CA VAL A 206 -21.08 -26.84 -27.92
C VAL A 206 -21.94 -25.84 -27.13
N GLN A 207 -21.32 -24.95 -26.36
CA GLN A 207 -22.03 -23.93 -25.59
C GLN A 207 -22.73 -22.90 -26.50
N ASP A 208 -22.07 -22.46 -27.58
CA ASP A 208 -22.63 -21.53 -28.55
C ASP A 208 -23.84 -22.16 -29.27
N GLN A 209 -23.72 -23.42 -29.71
CA GLN A 209 -24.83 -24.16 -30.34
C GLN A 209 -26.03 -24.36 -29.40
N ALA A 210 -25.77 -24.62 -28.11
CA ALA A 210 -26.84 -24.74 -27.12
C ALA A 210 -27.56 -23.40 -26.88
N ARG A 211 -26.84 -22.27 -26.89
CA ARG A 211 -27.42 -20.93 -26.77
C ARG A 211 -28.26 -20.55 -27.98
N GLU A 212 -27.85 -20.94 -29.19
CA GLU A 212 -28.61 -20.69 -30.42
C GLU A 212 -29.93 -21.48 -30.48
N ARG A 213 -29.97 -22.70 -29.96
CA ARG A 213 -31.20 -23.52 -29.91
C ARG A 213 -32.25 -23.05 -28.90
N LEU A 214 -31.85 -22.20 -27.96
CA LEU A 214 -32.71 -21.62 -26.92
C LEU A 214 -33.24 -20.23 -27.30
N ARG A 215 -32.80 -19.67 -28.43
CA ARG A 215 -33.28 -18.42 -29.02
C ARG A 215 -34.31 -18.70 -30.11
#